data_AF-A0A9E3CJJ4-F1
#
_entry.id   AF-A0A9E3CJJ4-F1
#
_cell.length_a   1.000
_cell.length_b   1.000
_cell.length_c   1.000
_cell.angle_alpha   90.00
_cell.angle_beta   90.00
_cell.angle_gamma   90.00
#
_symmetry.space_group_name_H-M   'P 1'
#
loop_
_entity.id
_entity.type
_entity.pdbx_description
1 polymer ?
#
loop_
_entity_poly.entity_id
_entity_poly.type
_entity_poly.pdbx_seq_one_letter_code
_entity_poly.pdbx_strand_id
1 'polypeptide(L)'
;MLLDIPNLSVEEITLKVKNLHAHVSLDARLANLLQLTAGADASIDDVDLTIKGVRAEALLKVKLDNVAAIIDRTLTTIDRNPQILERLLQSVDNTVGTVGGVANTALQPGGVVDRTVGTVGQTLNNVTQPGGLLNTTVNNLGQTVQRIVDRSGNIVERTLDTAGTVVNQRTVGNVTSLTQQGNDTTNTSGQTVRRVLDTTGAVIELTLDAAGRVINSRVVSQATGRP
;
A
#
# COMPACT_ATOMS: atom_id res chain seq x y z
N MET A 1 -14.93 -17.63 12.01
CA MET A 1 -15.82 -17.27 10.88
C MET A 1 -15.54 -18.22 9.74
N LEU A 2 -16.57 -18.68 9.03
CA LEU A 2 -16.46 -19.54 7.85
C LEU A 2 -17.04 -18.78 6.68
N LEU A 3 -16.29 -18.65 5.59
CA LEU A 3 -16.78 -18.17 4.31
C LEU A 3 -16.76 -19.36 3.36
N ASP A 4 -17.93 -19.74 2.87
CA ASP A 4 -18.12 -20.85 1.96
C ASP A 4 -18.70 -20.33 0.65
N ILE A 5 -18.04 -20.62 -0.46
CA ILE A 5 -18.45 -20.26 -1.81
C ILE A 5 -18.62 -21.58 -2.57
N PRO A 6 -19.80 -22.23 -2.47
CA PRO A 6 -20.05 -23.54 -3.05
C PRO A 6 -20.18 -23.51 -4.58
N ASN A 7 -20.23 -22.33 -5.18
CA ASN A 7 -20.38 -22.17 -6.63
C ASN A 7 -19.48 -21.02 -7.11
N LEU A 8 -18.19 -21.32 -7.28
CA LEU A 8 -17.25 -20.43 -7.95
C LEU A 8 -17.19 -20.80 -9.43
N SER A 9 -17.73 -19.95 -10.30
CA SER A 9 -17.69 -20.17 -11.75
C SER A 9 -16.84 -19.12 -12.45
N VAL A 10 -16.01 -19.56 -13.39
CA VAL A 10 -15.26 -18.72 -14.32
C VAL A 10 -15.68 -19.09 -15.73
N GLU A 11 -16.12 -18.11 -16.51
CA GLU A 11 -16.60 -18.34 -17.87
C GLU A 11 -15.48 -18.81 -18.81
N GLU A 12 -14.31 -18.19 -18.72
CA GLU A 12 -13.17 -18.50 -19.58
C GLU A 12 -11.84 -18.25 -18.86
N ILE A 13 -10.89 -19.17 -19.04
CA ILE A 13 -9.47 -19.01 -18.70
C ILE A 13 -8.68 -19.16 -19.99
N THR A 14 -7.93 -18.13 -20.38
CA THR A 14 -7.09 -18.16 -21.57
C THR A 14 -5.62 -18.03 -21.19
N LEU A 15 -4.81 -19.01 -21.60
CA LEU A 15 -3.38 -19.08 -21.39
C LEU A 15 -2.67 -18.94 -22.73
N LYS A 16 -1.96 -17.83 -22.91
CA LYS A 16 -1.13 -17.57 -24.10
C LYS A 16 0.34 -17.65 -23.73
N VAL A 17 1.06 -18.61 -24.30
CA VAL A 17 2.50 -18.80 -24.06
C VAL A 17 3.21 -18.65 -25.39
N LYS A 18 4.27 -17.86 -25.43
CA LYS A 18 5.13 -17.73 -26.61
C LYS A 18 6.44 -18.47 -26.39
N ASN A 19 7.02 -18.98 -27.45
CA ASN A 19 8.34 -19.60 -27.48
C ASN A 19 8.48 -20.67 -26.38
N LEU A 20 7.53 -21.60 -26.31
CA LEU A 20 7.59 -22.72 -25.39
C LEU A 20 8.62 -23.72 -25.89
N HIS A 21 9.75 -23.83 -25.20
CA HIS A 21 10.81 -24.79 -25.50
C HIS A 21 10.77 -25.96 -24.51
N ALA A 22 11.00 -27.16 -25.02
CA ALA A 22 11.20 -28.37 -24.24
C ALA A 22 12.51 -29.03 -24.68
N HIS A 23 13.38 -29.32 -23.73
CA HIS A 23 14.62 -30.05 -23.96
C HIS A 23 14.55 -31.38 -23.23
N VAL A 24 14.87 -32.47 -23.91
CA VAL A 24 14.98 -33.81 -23.34
C VAL A 24 16.39 -34.31 -23.57
N SER A 25 17.08 -34.70 -22.51
CA SER A 25 18.40 -35.31 -22.59
C SER A 25 18.44 -36.66 -21.89
N LEU A 26 19.23 -37.56 -22.46
CA LEU A 26 19.55 -38.89 -21.95
C LEU A 26 21.07 -38.97 -21.80
N ASP A 27 21.55 -39.08 -20.55
CA ASP A 27 22.92 -39.49 -20.23
C ASP A 27 22.83 -40.87 -19.58
N ALA A 28 23.26 -41.89 -20.31
CA ALA A 28 23.30 -43.27 -19.85
C ALA A 28 24.73 -43.78 -19.87
N ARG A 29 25.20 -44.29 -18.72
CA ARG A 29 26.56 -44.80 -18.54
C ARG A 29 26.54 -46.23 -18.04
N LEU A 30 27.40 -47.07 -18.61
CA LEU A 30 27.65 -48.44 -18.17
C LEU A 30 29.14 -48.63 -17.94
N ALA A 31 29.58 -48.42 -16.69
CA ALA A 31 30.96 -48.56 -16.23
C ALA A 31 31.97 -47.98 -17.25
N ASN A 32 32.93 -48.80 -17.69
CA ASN A 32 33.96 -48.42 -18.66
C ASN A 32 33.59 -48.83 -20.10
N LEU A 33 32.36 -49.29 -20.33
CA LEU A 33 31.97 -49.98 -21.56
C LEU A 33 31.05 -49.14 -22.46
N LEU A 34 30.13 -48.37 -21.88
CA LEU A 34 29.19 -47.55 -22.65
C LEU A 34 29.03 -46.17 -22.01
N GLN A 35 29.09 -45.14 -22.86
CA GLN A 35 28.62 -43.81 -22.56
C GLN A 35 27.72 -43.36 -23.72
N LEU A 36 26.44 -43.15 -23.43
CA LEU A 36 25.45 -42.68 -24.38
C LEU A 36 24.93 -41.33 -23.92
N THR A 37 25.18 -40.31 -24.74
CA THR A 37 24.57 -38.99 -24.61
C THR A 37 23.65 -38.77 -25.80
N ALA A 38 22.38 -38.54 -25.55
CA ALA A 38 21.42 -38.13 -26.56
C ALA A 38 20.61 -36.93 -26.06
N GLY A 39 20.21 -36.06 -26.97
CA GLY A 39 19.40 -34.89 -26.67
C GLY A 39 18.39 -34.62 -27.79
N ALA A 40 17.25 -34.06 -27.43
CA ALA A 40 16.23 -33.59 -28.35
C ALA A 40 15.67 -32.26 -27.85
N ASP A 41 15.55 -31.30 -28.75
CA ASP A 41 14.92 -30.01 -28.53
C ASP A 41 13.61 -29.94 -29.29
N ALA A 42 12.56 -29.45 -28.64
CA ALA A 42 11.27 -29.14 -29.23
C ALA A 42 10.90 -27.70 -28.89
N SER A 43 10.28 -26.99 -29.82
CA SER A 43 9.81 -25.63 -29.60
C SER A 43 8.42 -25.43 -30.19
N ILE A 44 7.62 -24.60 -29.53
CA ILE A 44 6.31 -24.14 -29.98
C ILE A 44 6.31 -22.62 -29.87
N ASP A 45 6.15 -21.92 -30.98
CA ASP A 45 6.24 -20.45 -31.02
C ASP A 45 5.08 -19.76 -30.32
N ASP A 46 3.86 -20.30 -30.46
CA ASP A 46 2.66 -19.78 -29.82
C ASP A 46 1.76 -20.93 -29.34
N VAL A 47 1.38 -20.88 -28.07
CA VAL A 47 0.36 -21.72 -27.43
C VAL A 47 -0.78 -20.81 -27.04
N ASP A 48 -1.99 -21.11 -27.50
CA ASP A 48 -3.22 -20.44 -27.07
C ASP A 48 -4.17 -21.50 -26.51
N LEU A 49 -4.30 -21.56 -25.19
CA LEU A 49 -5.14 -22.51 -24.49
C LEU A 49 -6.31 -21.78 -23.84
N THR A 50 -7.50 -22.01 -24.37
CA THR A 50 -8.76 -21.50 -23.81
C THR A 50 -9.54 -22.61 -23.11
N ILE A 51 -9.83 -22.43 -21.83
CA ILE A 51 -10.65 -23.31 -21.00
C ILE A 51 -11.95 -22.58 -20.68
N LYS A 52 -13.10 -23.15 -21.06
CA LYS A 52 -14.42 -22.54 -20.82
C LYS A 52 -15.19 -23.25 -19.71
N GLY A 53 -16.02 -22.48 -18.99
CA GLY A 53 -16.99 -23.01 -18.03
C GLY A 53 -16.36 -23.68 -16.82
N VAL A 54 -15.32 -23.09 -16.25
CA VAL A 54 -14.65 -23.58 -15.04
C VAL A 54 -15.60 -23.42 -13.85
N ARG A 55 -15.76 -24.50 -13.09
CA ARG A 55 -16.53 -24.52 -11.83
C ARG A 55 -15.65 -25.06 -10.72
N ALA A 56 -15.69 -24.41 -9.58
CA ALA A 56 -14.91 -24.74 -8.40
C ALA A 56 -15.71 -24.43 -7.13
N GLU A 57 -15.23 -24.94 -6.01
CA GLU A 57 -15.75 -24.65 -4.67
C GLU A 57 -14.61 -24.01 -3.88
N ALA A 58 -14.90 -22.95 -3.12
CA ALA A 58 -13.89 -22.26 -2.31
C ALA A 58 -14.36 -22.14 -0.86
N LEU A 59 -13.56 -22.67 0.07
CA LEU A 59 -13.83 -22.62 1.50
C LEU A 59 -12.72 -21.86 2.22
N LEU A 60 -13.08 -20.78 2.91
CA LEU A 60 -12.19 -20.01 3.76
C LEU A 60 -12.62 -20.13 5.23
N LYS A 61 -11.81 -20.82 6.03
CA LYS A 61 -12.03 -20.95 7.48
C LYS A 61 -11.11 -20.03 8.26
N VAL A 62 -11.69 -19.03 8.93
CA VAL A 62 -10.96 -18.04 9.75
C VAL A 62 -11.12 -18.36 11.23
N LYS A 63 -10.01 -18.59 11.93
CA LYS A 63 -9.95 -18.70 13.41
C LYS A 63 -9.77 -17.30 14.01
N LEU A 64 -10.70 -16.89 14.88
CA LEU A 64 -10.74 -15.54 15.45
C LEU A 64 -10.06 -15.42 16.80
N ASP A 65 -9.50 -16.50 17.34
CA ASP A 65 -8.89 -16.55 18.68
C ASP A 65 -7.76 -15.51 18.82
N ASN A 66 -6.98 -15.33 17.75
CA ASN A 66 -5.93 -14.30 17.69
C ASN A 66 -6.48 -12.87 17.65
N VAL A 67 -7.67 -12.66 17.07
CA VAL A 67 -8.30 -11.33 17.02
C VAL A 67 -8.77 -10.92 18.40
N ALA A 68 -9.38 -11.85 19.15
CA ALA A 68 -9.76 -11.61 20.54
C ALA A 68 -8.54 -11.30 21.41
N ALA A 69 -7.44 -12.06 21.26
CA ALA A 69 -6.19 -11.81 21.96
C ALA A 69 -5.55 -10.45 21.60
N ILE A 70 -5.65 -10.02 20.34
CA ILE A 70 -5.19 -8.69 19.91
C ILE A 70 -6.04 -7.62 20.59
N ILE A 71 -7.37 -7.73 20.56
CA ILE A 71 -8.27 -6.74 21.19
C ILE A 71 -8.00 -6.65 22.69
N ASP A 72 -7.92 -7.78 23.38
CA ASP A 72 -7.65 -7.85 24.82
C ASP A 72 -6.30 -7.23 25.19
N ARG A 73 -5.25 -7.52 24.41
CA ARG A 73 -3.93 -6.88 24.56
C ARG A 73 -3.97 -5.38 24.28
N THR A 74 -4.79 -4.93 23.32
CA THR A 74 -4.95 -3.51 22.99
C THR A 74 -5.65 -2.77 24.13
N LEU A 75 -6.73 -3.34 24.67
CA LEU A 75 -7.45 -2.81 25.83
C LEU A 75 -6.57 -2.79 27.07
N THR A 76 -5.83 -3.87 27.34
CA THR A 76 -4.85 -3.93 28.44
C THR A 76 -3.73 -2.90 28.28
N THR A 77 -3.30 -2.64 27.04
CA THR A 77 -2.27 -1.62 26.78
C THR A 77 -2.82 -0.22 27.05
N ILE A 78 -4.07 0.06 26.69
CA ILE A 78 -4.75 1.32 27.00
C ILE A 78 -4.91 1.49 28.51
N ASP A 79 -5.41 0.45 29.20
CA ASP A 79 -5.63 0.44 30.64
C ASP A 79 -4.34 0.67 31.45
N ARG A 80 -3.24 0.04 31.02
CA ARG A 80 -1.91 0.21 31.64
C ARG A 80 -1.20 1.51 31.24
N ASN A 81 -1.70 2.21 30.23
CA ASN A 81 -1.08 3.45 29.74
C ASN A 81 -2.14 4.54 29.54
N PRO A 82 -2.85 4.96 30.61
CA PRO A 82 -3.91 5.97 30.52
C PRO A 82 -3.39 7.32 29.98
N GLN A 83 -2.09 7.59 30.11
CA GLN A 83 -1.43 8.75 29.50
C GLN A 83 -1.58 8.81 27.97
N ILE A 84 -1.88 7.69 27.29
CA ILE A 84 -2.21 7.69 25.86
C ILE A 84 -3.54 8.44 25.63
N LEU A 85 -4.52 8.25 26.51
CA LEU A 85 -5.80 8.97 26.48
C LEU A 85 -5.61 10.42 26.89
N GLU A 86 -4.78 10.73 27.89
CA GLU A 86 -4.49 12.11 28.29
C GLU A 86 -3.81 12.89 27.16
N ARG A 87 -2.86 12.28 26.45
CA ARG A 87 -2.23 12.88 25.28
C ARG A 87 -3.19 13.06 24.12
N LEU A 88 -4.14 12.14 23.94
CA LEU A 88 -5.23 12.29 22.97
C LEU A 88 -6.17 13.43 23.36
N LEU A 89 -6.58 13.52 24.63
CA LEU A 89 -7.46 14.59 25.14
C LEU A 89 -6.76 15.96 25.08
N GLN A 90 -5.48 16.05 25.45
CA GLN A 90 -4.69 17.26 25.28
C GLN A 90 -4.52 17.64 23.80
N SER A 91 -4.37 16.66 22.90
CA SER A 91 -4.31 16.95 21.46
C SER A 91 -5.65 17.47 20.92
N VAL A 92 -6.77 16.97 21.44
CA VAL A 92 -8.12 17.44 21.10
C VAL A 92 -8.36 18.83 21.69
N ASP A 93 -8.02 19.09 22.94
CA ASP A 93 -8.14 20.41 23.59
C ASP A 93 -7.26 21.47 22.91
N ASN A 94 -6.04 21.11 22.53
CA ASN A 94 -5.17 21.99 21.75
C ASN A 94 -5.77 22.25 20.34
N THR A 95 -6.48 21.30 19.76
CA THR A 95 -7.16 21.47 18.47
C THR A 95 -8.39 22.39 18.62
N VAL A 96 -9.19 22.24 19.67
CA VAL A 96 -10.36 23.10 19.95
C VAL A 96 -9.94 24.53 20.35
N GLY A 97 -8.90 24.68 21.16
CA GLY A 97 -8.33 25.98 21.52
C GLY A 97 -7.72 26.71 20.32
N THR A 98 -7.10 25.97 19.39
CA THR A 98 -6.59 26.55 18.13
C THR A 98 -7.75 26.96 17.20
N VAL A 99 -8.84 26.18 17.09
CA VAL A 99 -10.03 26.59 16.32
C VAL A 99 -10.73 27.80 16.93
N GLY A 100 -10.82 27.89 18.26
CA GLY A 100 -11.35 29.06 18.98
C GLY A 100 -10.48 30.32 18.83
N GLY A 101 -9.15 30.15 18.82
CA GLY A 101 -8.20 31.25 18.55
C GLY A 101 -8.26 31.72 17.09
N VAL A 102 -8.42 30.81 16.14
CA VAL A 102 -8.50 31.14 14.70
C VAL A 102 -9.83 31.82 14.35
N ALA A 103 -10.93 31.50 15.04
CA ALA A 103 -12.18 32.26 14.89
C ALA A 103 -12.03 33.73 15.34
N ASN A 104 -11.21 34.00 16.37
CA ASN A 104 -10.98 35.37 16.86
C ASN A 104 -9.91 36.13 16.05
N THR A 105 -8.98 35.43 15.39
CA THR A 105 -8.01 36.02 14.46
C THR A 105 -8.61 36.26 13.07
N ALA A 106 -9.58 35.45 12.63
CA ALA A 106 -10.25 35.59 11.32
C ALA A 106 -11.28 36.75 11.27
N LEU A 107 -11.74 37.25 12.42
CA LEU A 107 -12.67 38.39 12.51
C LEU A 107 -11.98 39.75 12.66
N GLN A 108 -10.63 39.78 12.70
CA GLN A 108 -9.86 41.02 12.69
C GLN A 108 -9.47 41.37 11.24
N PRO A 109 -9.60 42.64 10.79
CA PRO A 109 -9.18 43.04 9.46
C PRO A 109 -7.68 42.77 9.28
N GLY A 110 -7.31 41.71 8.54
CA GLY A 110 -5.93 41.32 8.26
C GLY A 110 -5.44 39.98 8.85
N GLY A 111 -6.32 39.17 9.45
CA GLY A 111 -5.94 37.84 9.95
C GLY A 111 -5.60 36.84 8.84
N VAL A 112 -4.46 36.16 8.97
CA VAL A 112 -3.97 35.11 8.05
C VAL A 112 -4.87 33.87 8.06
N VAL A 113 -5.97 33.93 7.33
CA VAL A 113 -6.75 32.76 6.89
C VAL A 113 -5.99 32.12 5.74
N ASP A 114 -5.04 31.21 5.99
CA ASP A 114 -4.49 30.49 4.83
C ASP A 114 -3.88 29.09 5.01
N ARG A 115 -3.60 28.52 6.19
CA ARG A 115 -2.80 27.27 6.13
C ARG A 115 -2.99 26.16 7.16
N THR A 116 -3.67 26.36 8.28
CA THR A 116 -3.60 25.39 9.39
C THR A 116 -4.91 24.71 9.77
N VAL A 117 -6.08 25.27 9.43
CA VAL A 117 -7.37 24.75 9.94
C VAL A 117 -8.00 23.66 9.06
N GLY A 118 -7.64 23.56 7.77
CA GLY A 118 -8.11 22.49 6.89
C GLY A 118 -7.39 21.14 7.09
N THR A 119 -6.21 21.17 7.71
CA THR A 119 -5.29 20.03 7.77
C THR A 119 -5.64 19.03 8.88
N VAL A 120 -6.19 19.51 10.01
CA VAL A 120 -6.37 18.70 11.24
C VAL A 120 -7.70 17.91 11.23
N GLY A 121 -8.77 18.46 10.65
CA GLY A 121 -10.06 17.75 10.53
C GLY A 121 -10.05 16.61 9.50
N GLN A 122 -9.21 16.72 8.47
CA GLN A 122 -9.09 15.75 7.37
C GLN A 122 -8.05 14.64 7.66
N THR A 123 -7.22 14.78 8.70
CA THR A 123 -6.16 13.80 9.02
C THR A 123 -6.74 12.48 9.55
N LEU A 124 -7.88 12.49 10.24
CA LEU A 124 -8.48 11.26 10.78
C LEU A 124 -9.07 10.33 9.70
N ASN A 125 -9.58 10.86 8.59
CA ASN A 125 -10.08 10.04 7.47
C ASN A 125 -8.96 9.42 6.61
N ASN A 126 -7.71 9.83 6.81
CA ASN A 126 -6.56 9.42 5.99
C ASN A 126 -5.74 8.26 6.58
N VAL A 127 -6.10 7.76 7.77
CA VAL A 127 -5.40 6.65 8.44
C VAL A 127 -5.81 5.27 7.88
N THR A 128 -6.87 5.19 7.08
CA THR A 128 -7.37 3.93 6.50
C THR A 128 -6.90 3.66 5.07
N GLN A 129 -6.14 4.57 4.46
CA GLN A 129 -5.70 4.41 3.07
C GLN A 129 -4.44 3.54 2.97
N PRO A 130 -4.47 2.46 2.17
CA PRO A 130 -3.36 1.52 2.04
C PRO A 130 -2.20 2.16 1.28
N GLY A 131 -1.07 2.36 1.96
CA GLY A 131 0.13 3.02 1.44
C GLY A 131 0.48 4.32 2.18
N GLY A 132 -0.52 4.99 2.74
CA GLY A 132 -0.38 6.18 3.59
C GLY A 132 -0.51 7.52 2.85
N LEU A 133 -0.85 8.57 3.61
CA LEU A 133 -0.90 9.96 3.16
C LEU A 133 0.51 10.56 3.12
N LEU A 134 0.90 11.13 1.97
CA LEU A 134 2.17 11.83 1.78
C LEU A 134 2.08 13.31 2.06
N ASN A 135 0.98 13.94 1.63
CA ASN A 135 0.76 15.37 1.81
C ASN A 135 -0.72 15.72 1.72
N THR A 136 -1.13 16.79 2.40
CA THR A 136 -2.46 17.38 2.27
C THR A 136 -2.34 18.91 2.26
N THR A 137 -3.01 19.54 1.30
CA THR A 137 -3.07 21.00 1.17
C THR A 137 -4.51 21.43 0.90
N VAL A 138 -4.77 22.73 0.96
CA VAL A 138 -6.05 23.32 0.55
C VAL A 138 -5.77 24.25 -0.62
N ASN A 139 -6.58 24.17 -1.68
CA ASN A 139 -6.45 25.06 -2.84
C ASN A 139 -7.22 26.38 -2.61
N ASN A 140 -7.08 27.31 -3.54
CA ASN A 140 -7.72 28.63 -3.46
C ASN A 140 -9.28 28.58 -3.49
N LEU A 141 -9.87 27.43 -3.79
CA LEU A 141 -11.32 27.19 -3.78
C LEU A 141 -11.79 26.57 -2.45
N GLY A 142 -10.91 26.42 -1.45
CA GLY A 142 -11.22 25.77 -0.18
C GLY A 142 -11.34 24.24 -0.27
N GLN A 143 -10.93 23.65 -1.40
CA GLN A 143 -10.96 22.20 -1.61
C GLN A 143 -9.67 21.57 -1.06
N THR A 144 -9.78 20.36 -0.52
CA THR A 144 -8.63 19.63 0.04
C THR A 144 -7.93 18.85 -1.07
N VAL A 145 -6.64 19.07 -1.28
CA VAL A 145 -5.82 18.28 -2.21
C VAL A 145 -4.94 17.33 -1.41
N GLN A 146 -5.06 16.03 -1.68
CA GLN A 146 -4.35 14.98 -0.96
C GLN A 146 -3.46 14.21 -1.92
N ARG A 147 -2.20 13.99 -1.52
CA ARG A 147 -1.25 13.11 -2.20
C ARG A 147 -1.09 11.85 -1.36
N ILE A 148 -1.40 10.69 -1.95
CA ILE A 148 -1.44 9.38 -1.28
C ILE A 148 -0.62 8.35 -2.06
N VAL A 149 -0.17 7.30 -1.39
CA VAL A 149 0.31 6.08 -2.05
C VAL A 149 -0.80 5.04 -2.03
N ASP A 150 -1.06 4.37 -3.15
CA ASP A 150 -2.00 3.25 -3.24
C ASP A 150 -1.33 1.88 -3.00
N ARG A 151 -2.12 0.80 -2.98
CA ARG A 151 -1.62 -0.58 -2.80
C ARG A 151 -0.60 -1.04 -3.84
N SER A 152 -0.64 -0.45 -5.05
CA SER A 152 0.24 -0.81 -6.15
C SER A 152 1.51 0.04 -6.17
N GLY A 153 1.67 0.95 -5.19
CA GLY A 153 2.77 1.89 -5.11
C GLY A 153 2.60 3.11 -6.03
N ASN A 154 1.42 3.33 -6.63
CA ASN A 154 1.19 4.57 -7.37
C ASN A 154 1.01 5.72 -6.39
N ILE A 155 1.51 6.89 -6.79
CA ILE A 155 1.26 8.13 -6.07
C ILE A 155 0.10 8.83 -6.75
N VAL A 156 -0.98 9.05 -6.01
CA VAL A 156 -2.23 9.62 -6.52
C VAL A 156 -2.49 10.94 -5.82
N GLU A 157 -2.88 11.94 -6.59
CA GLU A 157 -3.36 13.23 -6.11
C GLU A 157 -4.87 13.28 -6.30
N ARG A 158 -5.61 13.57 -5.23
CA ARG A 158 -7.06 13.71 -5.25
C ARG A 158 -7.49 15.03 -4.65
N THR A 159 -8.42 15.71 -5.28
CA THR A 159 -9.07 16.91 -4.77
C THR A 159 -10.42 16.53 -4.22
N LEU A 160 -10.71 16.92 -2.99
CA LEU A 160 -11.96 16.71 -2.28
C LEU A 160 -12.67 18.05 -2.08
N ASP A 161 -13.98 18.08 -2.25
CA ASP A 161 -14.79 19.23 -1.84
C ASP A 161 -14.87 19.37 -0.31
N THR A 162 -15.59 20.40 0.15
CA THR A 162 -15.79 20.68 1.58
C THR A 162 -16.61 19.60 2.31
N ALA A 163 -17.36 18.77 1.59
CA ALA A 163 -18.09 17.62 2.12
C ALA A 163 -17.23 16.34 2.17
N GLY A 164 -16.02 16.37 1.61
CA GLY A 164 -15.12 15.21 1.53
C GLY A 164 -15.33 14.33 0.29
N THR A 165 -16.13 14.78 -0.69
CA THR A 165 -16.34 14.07 -1.96
C THR A 165 -15.16 14.29 -2.89
N VAL A 166 -14.64 13.23 -3.51
CA VAL A 166 -13.58 13.36 -4.52
C VAL A 166 -14.14 14.03 -5.78
N VAL A 167 -13.67 15.24 -6.06
CA VAL A 167 -14.03 16.02 -7.26
C VAL A 167 -13.00 15.90 -8.38
N ASN A 168 -11.78 15.51 -8.06
CA ASN A 168 -10.74 15.21 -9.04
C ASN A 168 -9.78 14.15 -8.51
N GLN A 169 -9.23 13.31 -9.39
CA GLN A 169 -8.21 12.32 -9.04
C GLN A 169 -7.28 12.08 -10.23
N ARG A 170 -5.97 12.06 -9.99
CA ARG A 170 -4.96 11.74 -11.00
C ARG A 170 -3.76 11.02 -10.40
N THR A 171 -3.18 10.10 -11.16
CA THR A 171 -1.89 9.48 -10.83
C THR A 171 -0.77 10.43 -11.22
N VAL A 172 0.17 10.66 -10.30
CA VAL A 172 1.24 11.67 -10.39
C VAL A 172 2.64 11.08 -10.24
N GLY A 173 2.75 9.76 -10.07
CA GLY A 173 4.02 9.05 -10.05
C GLY A 173 3.90 7.63 -9.52
N ASN A 174 5.03 6.97 -9.32
CA ASN A 174 5.12 5.68 -8.64
C ASN A 174 6.28 5.70 -7.63
N VAL A 175 6.12 5.03 -6.49
CA VAL A 175 7.13 4.99 -5.44
C VAL A 175 8.42 4.30 -5.87
N THR A 176 8.39 3.40 -6.86
CA THR A 176 9.60 2.73 -7.35
C THR A 176 10.47 3.63 -8.23
N SER A 177 9.93 4.74 -8.73
CA SER A 177 10.68 5.75 -9.50
C SER A 177 11.22 6.89 -8.64
N LEU A 178 10.95 6.87 -7.33
CA LEU A 178 11.44 7.88 -6.40
C LEU A 178 12.92 7.66 -6.05
N THR A 179 13.60 8.73 -5.64
CA THR A 179 15.01 8.68 -5.26
C THR A 179 15.20 7.80 -4.03
N GLN A 180 16.08 6.81 -4.13
CA GLN A 180 16.44 5.95 -3.00
C GLN A 180 17.16 6.76 -1.91
N GLN A 181 16.80 6.51 -0.65
CA GLN A 181 17.43 7.08 0.53
C GLN A 181 18.14 5.97 1.31
N GLY A 182 19.47 5.91 1.21
CA GLY A 182 20.30 4.90 1.87
C GLY A 182 20.34 3.57 1.11
N ASN A 183 20.87 2.53 1.77
CA ASN A 183 21.03 1.21 1.18
C ASN A 183 19.79 0.33 1.43
N ASP A 184 19.56 -0.60 0.51
CA ASP A 184 18.57 -1.65 0.71
C ASP A 184 18.97 -2.57 1.87
N THR A 185 17.95 -3.06 2.57
CA THR A 185 18.10 -4.11 3.58
C THR A 185 17.24 -5.30 3.20
N THR A 186 17.45 -6.45 3.85
CA THR A 186 16.64 -7.64 3.62
C THR A 186 15.94 -8.01 4.91
N ASN A 187 14.62 -8.18 4.85
CA ASN A 187 13.85 -8.58 6.02
C ASN A 187 14.01 -10.10 6.30
N THR A 188 13.44 -10.56 7.40
CA THR A 188 13.47 -11.97 7.81
C THR A 188 12.78 -12.93 6.84
N SER A 189 11.97 -12.41 5.91
CA SER A 189 11.29 -13.18 4.86
C SER A 189 12.06 -13.17 3.52
N GLY A 190 13.28 -12.63 3.48
CA GLY A 190 14.09 -12.54 2.26
C GLY A 190 13.66 -11.45 1.29
N GLN A 191 12.76 -10.54 1.70
CA GLN A 191 12.26 -9.45 0.87
C GLN A 191 13.15 -8.22 1.01
N THR A 192 13.29 -7.46 -0.08
CA THR A 192 14.08 -6.22 -0.09
C THR A 192 13.27 -5.11 0.58
N VAL A 193 13.86 -4.43 1.56
CA VAL A 193 13.30 -3.24 2.19
C VAL A 193 14.11 -2.04 1.74
N ARG A 194 13.43 -1.10 1.07
CA ARG A 194 14.01 0.10 0.47
C ARG A 194 13.34 1.35 1.01
N ARG A 195 14.10 2.41 1.26
CA ARG A 195 13.54 3.73 1.56
C ARG A 195 13.68 4.66 0.35
N VAL A 196 12.65 5.43 0.08
CA VAL A 196 12.60 6.40 -1.01
C VAL A 196 12.09 7.76 -0.53
N LEU A 197 12.53 8.82 -1.18
CA LEU A 197 12.16 10.20 -0.89
C LEU A 197 11.18 10.74 -1.94
N ASP A 198 10.02 11.19 -1.49
CA ASP A 198 9.04 11.89 -2.33
C ASP A 198 9.42 13.37 -2.54
N THR A 199 8.88 13.99 -3.59
CA THR A 199 9.10 15.42 -3.87
C THR A 199 8.59 16.35 -2.77
N THR A 200 7.64 15.88 -1.96
CA THR A 200 7.17 16.57 -0.75
C THR A 200 8.21 16.57 0.37
N GLY A 201 9.21 15.69 0.32
CA GLY A 201 10.16 15.44 1.39
C GLY A 201 9.75 14.30 2.34
N ALA A 202 8.60 13.64 2.09
CA ALA A 202 8.20 12.46 2.84
C ALA A 202 9.11 11.25 2.51
N VAL A 203 9.43 10.44 3.52
CA VAL A 203 10.18 9.20 3.37
C VAL A 203 9.22 8.02 3.40
N ILE A 204 9.32 7.17 2.38
CA ILE A 204 8.47 6.00 2.20
C ILE A 204 9.34 4.75 2.26
N GLU A 205 8.98 3.81 3.13
CA GLU A 205 9.59 2.48 3.19
C GLU A 205 8.77 1.51 2.33
N LEU A 206 9.45 0.83 1.43
CA LEU A 206 8.92 -0.13 0.49
C LEU A 206 9.42 -1.51 0.86
N THR A 207 8.52 -2.49 0.90
CA THR A 207 8.87 -3.92 0.89
C THR A 207 8.64 -4.44 -0.51
N LEU A 208 9.69 -4.97 -1.13
CA LEU A 208 9.72 -5.42 -2.51
C LEU A 208 9.89 -6.94 -2.58
N ASP A 209 9.24 -7.57 -3.55
CA ASP A 209 9.51 -8.98 -3.89
C ASP A 209 10.87 -9.14 -4.59
N ALA A 210 11.25 -10.39 -4.87
CA ALA A 210 12.49 -10.71 -5.59
C ALA A 210 12.52 -10.15 -7.04
N ALA A 211 11.36 -9.79 -7.61
CA ALA A 211 11.23 -9.17 -8.92
C ALA A 211 11.19 -7.63 -8.85
N GLY A 212 11.35 -7.03 -7.66
CA GLY A 212 11.32 -5.59 -7.46
C GLY A 212 9.93 -4.96 -7.43
N ARG A 213 8.85 -5.76 -7.33
CA ARG A 213 7.47 -5.27 -7.22
C ARG A 213 7.14 -4.88 -5.78
N VAL A 214 6.35 -3.83 -5.61
CA VAL A 214 5.89 -3.36 -4.29
C VAL A 214 4.89 -4.37 -3.71
N ILE A 215 5.26 -4.98 -2.59
CA ILE A 215 4.38 -5.82 -1.75
C ILE A 215 3.66 -4.93 -0.72
N ASN A 216 4.40 -3.99 -0.14
CA ASN A 216 3.88 -3.08 0.86
C ASN A 216 4.62 -1.75 0.79
N SER A 217 3.92 -0.66 1.07
CA SER A 217 4.51 0.67 1.20
C SER A 217 3.97 1.35 2.45
N ARG A 218 4.84 2.06 3.16
CA ARG A 218 4.47 2.83 4.35
C ARG A 218 5.25 4.12 4.42
N VAL A 219 4.55 5.23 4.64
CA VAL A 219 5.19 6.50 5.00
C VAL A 219 5.80 6.38 6.40
N VAL A 220 7.12 6.53 6.49
CA VAL A 220 7.88 6.41 7.75
C VAL A 220 8.35 7.75 8.30
N SER A 221 8.36 8.79 7.47
CA SER A 221 8.53 10.19 7.88
C SER A 221 7.66 11.06 6.98
N GLN A 222 6.89 11.98 7.57
CA GLN A 222 6.24 13.03 6.81
C GLN A 222 7.27 14.08 6.39
N ALA A 223 6.92 14.89 5.39
CA ALA A 223 7.67 16.08 5.04
C ALA A 223 7.86 16.94 6.29
N THR A 224 9.09 17.09 6.77
CA THR A 224 9.41 18.12 7.76
C THR A 224 9.31 19.45 7.03
N GLY A 225 8.19 20.15 7.20
CA GLY A 225 8.08 21.54 6.77
C GLY A 225 9.25 22.30 7.38
N ARG A 226 10.16 22.79 6.54
CA ARG A 226 11.05 23.85 6.99
C ARG A 226 10.17 25.10 7.16
N PRO A 227 10.26 25.79 8.30
CA PRO A 227 9.56 27.05 8.51
C PRO A 227 9.99 28.11 7.48
#